data_AF-A0A8J1XVD3-F1
#
_entry.id   AF-A0A8J1XVD3-F1
#
_cell.length_a   1.000
_cell.length_b   1.000
_cell.length_c   1.000
_cell.angle_alpha   90.00
_cell.angle_beta   90.00
_cell.angle_gamma   90.00
#
_symmetry.space_group_name_H-M   'P 1'
#
loop_
_entity.id
_entity.type
_entity.pdbx_description
1 polymer ?
#
loop_
_entity_poly.entity_id
_entity_poly.type
_entity_poly.pdbx_seq_one_letter_code
_entity_poly.pdbx_strand_id
1 'polypeptide(L)'
;TKDGEVATSLSDGSYFGEICLLTNAKRVASVRAETYCNLFSLSKEHFAEVLESYPVMRRTMESVAAQRLNKIGKNPSIVSNRDNFEEDVQNLNDLIQSTTPFGSGSEDSEDEPAFSDDDKTSRA
;
A
#
# COMPACT_ATOMS: atom_id res chain seq x y z
N THR A 1 6.28 11.24 24.36
CA THR A 1 6.46 12.67 24.03
C THR A 1 7.39 13.27 25.06
N LYS A 2 8.09 14.36 24.73
CA LYS A 2 8.75 15.17 25.75
C LYS A 2 7.65 15.64 26.71
N ASP A 3 7.83 15.43 28.01
CA ASP A 3 7.03 16.05 29.06
C ASP A 3 5.50 15.81 29.03
N GLY A 4 5.06 14.55 29.13
CA GLY A 4 3.69 14.22 29.56
C GLY A 4 2.56 14.55 28.57
N GLU A 5 2.86 15.01 27.36
CA GLU A 5 1.85 15.31 26.33
C GLU A 5 1.19 14.02 25.79
N VAL A 6 -0.14 13.95 25.84
CA VAL A 6 -0.90 12.80 25.34
C VAL A 6 -1.07 12.90 23.82
N ALA A 7 -0.36 12.05 23.07
CA ALA A 7 -0.43 12.04 21.60
C ALA A 7 -1.74 11.42 21.07
N THR A 8 -2.29 10.42 21.78
CA THR A 8 -3.58 9.80 21.46
C THR A 8 -4.13 9.07 22.69
N SER A 9 -5.45 9.07 22.85
CA SER A 9 -6.17 8.14 23.72
C SER A 9 -6.65 6.94 22.91
N LEU A 10 -6.78 5.79 23.56
CA LEU A 10 -7.23 4.52 22.97
C LEU A 10 -8.40 3.98 23.80
N SER A 11 -9.38 3.39 23.12
CA SER A 11 -10.56 2.77 23.71
C SER A 11 -10.65 1.29 23.33
N ASP A 12 -11.68 0.59 23.80
CA ASP A 12 -11.93 -0.80 23.47
C ASP A 12 -11.88 -1.07 21.95
N GLY A 13 -11.29 -2.20 21.57
CA GLY A 13 -11.02 -2.57 20.17
C GLY A 13 -9.78 -1.91 19.55
N SER A 14 -9.14 -0.96 20.23
CA SER A 14 -7.89 -0.35 19.76
C SER A 14 -6.68 -1.24 20.03
N TYR A 15 -5.62 -1.05 19.24
CA TYR A 15 -4.32 -1.70 19.41
C TYR A 15 -3.18 -0.68 19.49
N PHE A 16 -2.06 -1.13 20.05
CA PHE A 16 -0.81 -0.36 20.15
C PHE A 16 0.42 -1.27 20.15
N GLY A 17 1.59 -0.69 19.91
CA GLY A 17 2.87 -1.42 19.87
C GLY A 17 3.26 -1.89 18.47
N GLU A 18 2.45 -1.60 17.46
CA GLU A 18 2.70 -1.96 16.06
C GLU A 18 3.94 -1.26 15.48
N ILE A 19 4.18 0.00 15.88
CA ILE A 19 5.25 0.81 15.28
C ILE A 19 6.62 0.16 15.50
N CYS A 20 6.92 -0.34 16.70
CA CYS A 20 8.23 -0.96 16.95
C CYS A 20 8.38 -2.31 16.24
N LEU A 21 7.27 -3.01 15.97
CA LEU A 21 7.29 -4.27 15.24
C LEU A 21 7.50 -4.02 13.74
N LEU A 22 6.78 -3.05 13.16
CA LEU A 22 6.87 -2.69 11.74
C LEU A 22 8.23 -2.08 11.36
N THR A 23 8.78 -1.22 12.22
CA THR A 23 10.05 -0.52 11.95
C THR A 23 11.29 -1.28 12.39
N ASN A 24 11.10 -2.40 13.12
CA ASN A 24 12.15 -3.09 13.86
C ASN A 24 13.02 -2.14 14.74
N ALA A 25 12.43 -1.02 15.19
CA ALA A 25 13.13 0.04 15.92
C ALA A 25 12.70 0.14 17.39
N LYS A 26 13.41 0.99 18.15
CA LYS A 26 13.12 1.23 19.57
C LYS A 26 11.71 1.81 19.76
N ARG A 27 11.05 1.44 20.87
CA ARG A 27 9.76 2.00 21.29
C ARG A 27 9.74 3.53 21.18
N VAL A 28 8.77 4.05 20.42
CA VAL A 28 8.67 5.47 20.08
C VAL A 28 7.83 6.30 21.07
N ALA A 29 6.98 5.63 21.85
CA ALA A 29 6.12 6.22 22.87
C ALA A 29 5.92 5.28 24.06
N SER A 30 5.53 5.86 25.19
CA SER A 30 5.07 5.13 26.38
C SER A 30 3.55 5.08 26.39
N VAL A 31 2.98 3.97 26.84
CA VAL A 31 1.54 3.80 27.00
C VAL A 31 1.24 3.67 28.49
N ARG A 32 0.22 4.38 28.98
CA ARG A 32 -0.24 4.34 30.36
C ARG A 32 -1.74 4.07 30.36
N ALA A 33 -2.16 3.11 31.18
CA ALA A 33 -3.58 2.85 31.40
C ALA A 33 -4.17 3.95 32.29
N GLU A 34 -5.29 4.53 31.86
CA GLU A 34 -6.07 5.49 32.65
C GLU A 34 -6.99 4.76 33.65
N THR A 35 -7.49 3.59 33.28
CA THR A 35 -8.37 2.73 34.06
C THR A 35 -7.88 1.27 34.04
N TYR A 36 -8.59 0.39 34.74
CA TYR A 36 -8.36 -1.05 34.62
C TYR A 36 -8.68 -1.54 33.20
N CYS A 37 -7.70 -2.17 32.56
CA CYS A 37 -7.82 -2.67 31.19
C CYS A 37 -7.37 -4.13 31.08
N ASN A 38 -8.07 -4.90 30.26
CA ASN A 38 -7.65 -6.23 29.83
C ASN A 38 -7.08 -6.11 28.41
N LEU A 39 -5.93 -6.75 28.16
CA LEU A 39 -5.22 -6.66 26.88
C LEU A 39 -4.93 -8.05 26.33
N PHE A 40 -5.07 -8.19 25.02
CA PHE A 40 -4.50 -9.31 24.30
C PHE A 40 -3.07 -8.98 23.88
N SER A 41 -2.17 -9.95 24.02
CA SER A 41 -0.78 -9.82 23.58
C SER A 41 -0.52 -10.80 22.45
N LEU A 42 0.20 -10.33 21.43
CA LEU A 42 0.65 -11.12 20.30
C LEU A 42 2.18 -11.07 20.24
N SER A 43 2.82 -12.21 20.02
CA SER A 43 4.27 -12.27 19.89
C SER A 43 4.72 -11.70 18.54
N LYS A 44 6.01 -11.33 18.45
CA LYS A 44 6.58 -10.76 17.24
C LYS A 44 6.51 -11.76 16.07
N GLU A 45 6.73 -13.04 16.36
CA GLU A 45 6.77 -14.11 15.36
C GLU A 45 5.41 -14.27 14.69
N HIS A 46 4.35 -14.44 15.49
CA HIS A 46 2.99 -14.55 14.96
C HIS A 46 2.51 -13.28 14.26
N PHE A 47 2.91 -12.11 14.76
CA PHE A 47 2.60 -10.84 14.08
C PHE A 47 3.22 -10.79 12.68
N ALA A 48 4.49 -11.20 12.54
CA ALA A 48 5.18 -11.20 11.26
C ALA A 48 4.55 -12.17 10.26
N GLU A 49 4.21 -13.39 10.70
CA GLU A 49 3.56 -14.42 9.89
C GLU A 49 2.19 -13.96 9.34
N VAL A 50 1.38 -13.30 10.18
CA VAL A 50 0.10 -12.73 9.75
C VAL A 50 0.32 -11.62 8.73
N LEU A 51 1.29 -10.73 8.93
CA LEU A 51 1.55 -9.66 7.97
C LEU A 51 2.18 -10.13 6.66
N GLU A 52 2.78 -11.31 6.62
CA GLU A 52 3.25 -11.96 5.39
C GLU A 52 2.07 -12.57 4.61
N SER A 53 1.14 -13.20 5.32
CA SER A 53 -0.06 -13.80 4.70
C SER A 53 -1.10 -12.77 4.24
N TYR A 54 -1.11 -11.56 4.83
CA TYR A 54 -2.11 -10.52 4.56
C TYR A 54 -1.46 -9.16 4.24
N PRO A 55 -0.95 -8.96 3.02
CA PRO A 55 -0.21 -7.75 2.63
C PRO A 55 -1.06 -6.47 2.68
N VAL A 56 -2.36 -6.56 2.41
CA VAL A 56 -3.27 -5.40 2.54
C VAL A 56 -3.34 -4.91 3.99
N MET A 57 -3.41 -5.83 4.96
CA MET A 57 -3.42 -5.49 6.38
C MET A 57 -2.13 -4.80 6.80
N ARG A 58 -0.98 -5.26 6.30
CA ARG A 58 0.32 -4.61 6.51
C ARG A 58 0.28 -3.15 6.08
N ARG A 59 -0.17 -2.83 4.86
CA ARG A 59 -0.28 -1.45 4.37
C ARG A 59 -1.20 -0.59 5.24
N THR A 60 -2.33 -1.15 5.68
CA THR A 60 -3.23 -0.45 6.61
C THR A 60 -2.54 -0.13 7.93
N MET A 61 -1.82 -1.09 8.52
CA MET A 61 -1.09 -0.88 9.77
C MET A 61 0.05 0.14 9.62
N GLU A 62 0.76 0.13 8.49
CA GLU A 62 1.81 1.11 8.17
C GLU A 62 1.23 2.53 8.05
N SER A 63 0.07 2.68 7.40
CA SER A 63 -0.61 3.99 7.32
C SER A 63 -1.00 4.52 8.69
N VAL A 64 -1.59 3.67 9.54
CA VAL A 64 -1.95 4.03 10.92
C VAL A 64 -0.69 4.38 11.73
N ALA A 65 0.38 3.62 11.56
CA ALA A 65 1.66 3.85 12.22
C ALA A 65 2.27 5.21 11.80
N ALA A 66 2.22 5.56 10.52
CA ALA A 66 2.68 6.84 10.00
C ALA A 66 1.86 8.02 10.57
N GLN A 67 0.53 7.88 10.63
CA GLN A 67 -0.33 8.88 11.27
C GLN A 67 0.00 9.08 12.74
N ARG A 68 0.23 7.99 13.49
CA ARG A 68 0.62 8.05 14.90
C ARG A 68 1.99 8.69 15.10
N LEU A 69 2.96 8.40 14.24
CA LEU A 69 4.29 9.03 14.29
C LEU A 69 4.22 10.54 14.08
N ASN A 70 3.41 11.00 13.11
CA ASN A 70 3.17 12.42 12.90
C ASN A 70 2.61 13.11 14.16
N LYS A 71 1.66 12.48 14.86
CA LYS A 71 1.11 13.02 16.13
C LYS A 71 2.15 13.07 17.26
N ILE A 72 3.18 12.22 17.22
CA ILE A 72 4.25 12.19 18.23
C ILE A 72 5.43 13.10 17.82
N GLY A 73 5.36 13.75 16.65
CA GLY A 73 6.43 14.59 16.11
C GLY A 73 7.66 13.79 15.64
N LYS A 74 7.46 12.55 15.19
CA LYS A 74 8.50 11.69 14.62
C LYS A 74 8.31 11.51 13.12
N ASN A 75 9.42 11.28 12.41
CA ASN A 75 9.41 11.09 10.96
C ASN A 75 8.57 9.85 10.58
N PRO A 76 7.48 9.99 9.81
CA PRO A 76 6.61 8.88 9.42
C PRO A 76 7.26 7.96 8.38
N SER A 77 8.29 8.40 7.69
CA SER A 77 9.02 7.63 6.67
C SER A 77 9.71 6.38 7.22
N ILE A 78 9.82 6.21 8.55
CA ILE A 78 10.45 5.03 9.15
C ILE A 78 9.59 3.77 9.07
N VAL A 79 8.26 3.89 8.87
CA VAL A 79 7.33 2.73 8.81
C VAL A 79 7.06 2.25 7.39
N SER A 80 7.44 3.04 6.38
CA SER A 80 7.31 2.65 4.98
C SER A 80 8.50 1.81 4.60
N ASN A 81 8.40 0.49 4.76
CA ASN A 81 9.40 -0.40 4.20
C ASN A 81 9.14 -0.48 2.69
N ARG A 82 9.84 0.36 1.90
CA ARG A 82 9.69 0.45 0.43
C ARG A 82 10.20 -0.78 -0.31
N ASP A 83 10.64 -1.82 0.42
CA ASP A 83 11.25 -3.03 -0.15
C ASP A 83 10.29 -3.80 -1.07
N ASN A 84 8.96 -3.64 -0.92
CA ASN A 84 7.95 -4.30 -1.75
C ASN A 84 7.30 -3.37 -2.78
N PHE A 85 7.99 -2.30 -3.22
CA PHE A 85 7.45 -1.40 -4.26
C PHE A 85 7.07 -2.14 -5.56
N GLU A 86 7.86 -3.14 -5.97
CA GLU A 86 7.58 -3.96 -7.15
C GLU A 86 6.36 -4.86 -6.97
N GLU A 87 6.19 -5.46 -5.78
CA GLU A 87 5.02 -6.28 -5.47
C GLU A 87 3.74 -5.42 -5.37
N ASP A 88 3.86 -4.19 -4.86
CA ASP A 88 2.77 -3.22 -4.82
C ASP A 88 2.33 -2.81 -6.23
N VAL A 89 3.28 -2.52 -7.11
CA VAL A 89 3.02 -2.21 -8.53
C VAL A 89 2.38 -3.42 -9.23
N GLN A 90 2.85 -4.63 -8.95
CA GLN A 90 2.29 -5.85 -9.55
C GLN A 90 0.85 -6.10 -9.10
N ASN A 91 0.58 -5.99 -7.80
CA ASN A 91 -0.77 -6.15 -7.25
C ASN A 91 -1.76 -5.08 -7.77
N LEU A 92 -1.29 -3.86 -8.04
CA LEU A 92 -2.11 -2.82 -8.67
C LEU A 92 -2.39 -3.11 -10.14
N ASN A 93 -1.42 -3.65 -10.88
CA ASN A 93 -1.61 -4.06 -12.28
C ASN A 93 -2.65 -5.17 -12.40
N ASP A 94 -2.60 -6.18 -11.53
CA ASP A 94 -3.55 -7.29 -11.54
C ASP A 94 -4.99 -6.82 -11.23
N LEU A 95 -5.13 -5.77 -10.41
CA LEU A 95 -6.42 -5.13 -10.14
C LEU A 95 -6.94 -4.32 -11.34
N ILE A 96 -6.07 -3.63 -12.09
CA ILE A 96 -6.46 -2.88 -13.30
C ILE A 96 -6.89 -3.84 -14.42
N GLN A 97 -6.21 -4.98 -14.57
CA GLN A 97 -6.58 -5.98 -15.56
C GLN A 97 -7.95 -6.63 -15.25
N SER A 98 -8.25 -6.88 -13.98
CA SER A 98 -9.52 -7.49 -13.56
C SER A 98 -10.72 -6.53 -13.51
N THR A 99 -10.49 -5.21 -13.58
CA THR A 99 -11.54 -4.18 -13.60
C THR A 99 -11.80 -3.58 -14.98
N THR A 100 -11.32 -4.20 -16.07
CA THR A 100 -11.83 -3.94 -17.42
C THR A 100 -13.00 -4.87 -17.73
N PRO A 101 -14.27 -4.48 -17.51
CA PRO A 101 -15.36 -5.16 -18.17
C PRO A 101 -15.35 -4.71 -19.64
N PHE A 102 -15.39 -5.70 -20.54
CA PHE A 102 -15.95 -5.60 -21.89
C PHE A 102 -15.02 -5.13 -23.04
N GLY A 103 -14.43 -6.12 -23.73
CA GLY A 103 -14.67 -6.39 -25.15
C GLY A 103 -14.23 -5.39 -26.22
N SER A 104 -13.23 -5.79 -27.01
CA SER A 104 -13.29 -5.65 -28.48
C SER A 104 -12.40 -6.71 -29.13
N GLY A 105 -13.00 -7.86 -29.43
CA GLY A 105 -12.54 -8.74 -30.50
C GLY A 105 -13.39 -8.49 -31.74
N SER A 106 -12.73 -8.09 -32.83
CA SER A 106 -13.09 -8.23 -34.26
C SER A 106 -11.90 -7.64 -35.02
N GLU A 107 -10.99 -8.45 -35.56
CA GLU A 107 -11.04 -8.90 -36.95
C GLU A 107 -11.59 -7.82 -37.88
N ASP A 108 -10.69 -7.10 -38.54
CA ASP A 108 -10.87 -6.68 -39.93
C ASP A 108 -9.49 -6.51 -40.57
N SER A 109 -9.17 -7.45 -41.43
CA SER A 109 -8.12 -7.39 -42.44
C SER A 109 -8.50 -6.35 -43.49
N GLU A 110 -7.77 -5.23 -43.54
CA GLU A 110 -7.82 -4.33 -44.70
C GLU A 110 -6.72 -4.73 -45.68
N ASP A 111 -7.16 -5.36 -46.77
CA ASP A 111 -6.44 -5.54 -48.03
C ASP A 111 -5.89 -4.19 -48.52
N GLU A 112 -4.58 -4.09 -48.69
CA GLU A 112 -3.90 -3.03 -49.45
C GLU A 112 -4.13 -3.26 -50.96
N PRO A 113 -4.85 -2.40 -51.70
CA PRO A 113 -4.85 -2.48 -53.15
C PRO A 113 -3.58 -1.83 -53.68
N ALA A 114 -2.68 -2.65 -54.23
CA ALA A 114 -1.55 -2.20 -55.02
C ALA A 114 -2.05 -1.41 -56.25
N PHE A 115 -1.99 -0.08 -56.18
CA PHE A 115 -2.20 0.78 -57.35
C PHE A 115 -0.87 0.97 -58.09
N SER A 116 -0.78 0.32 -59.24
CA SER A 116 0.28 0.46 -60.23
C SER A 116 0.18 1.80 -60.97
N ASP A 117 1.12 2.71 -60.73
CA ASP A 117 1.29 3.89 -61.59
C ASP A 117 2.02 3.50 -62.88
N ASP A 118 1.25 3.14 -63.92
CA ASP A 118 1.73 3.05 -65.30
C ASP A 118 1.12 4.18 -66.16
N ASP A 119 2.00 5.13 -66.47
CA ASP A 119 2.24 5.78 -67.77
C ASP A 119 1.20 6.71 -68.46
N LYS A 120 1.67 7.96 -68.61
CA LYS A 120 1.65 8.87 -69.78
C LYS A 120 0.46 9.79 -70.13
N THR A 121 0.77 11.08 -69.97
CA THR A 121 0.83 12.13 -71.03
C THR A 121 -0.46 12.61 -71.70
N SER A 122 -0.80 13.89 -71.47
CA SER A 122 -0.68 14.94 -72.50
C SER A 122 -0.85 16.34 -71.90
N ARG A 123 0.20 17.15 -71.97
CA ARG A 123 0.13 18.62 -71.88
C ARG A 123 0.08 19.15 -73.33
N ALA A 124 -0.66 20.24 -73.51
CA ALA A 124 -0.87 20.99 -74.74
C ALA A 124 0.41 21.32 -75.53
#